data_AF-A0A645F1G0-F1
#
_entry.id   AF-A0A645F1G0-F1
#
_cell.length_a   1.000
_cell.length_b   1.000
_cell.length_c   1.000
_cell.angle_alpha   90.00
_cell.angle_beta   90.00
_cell.angle_gamma   90.00
#
_symmetry.space_group_name_H-M   'P 1'
#
loop_
_entity.id
_entity.type
_entity.pdbx_description
1 polymer ?
#
loop_
_entity_poly.entity_id
_entity_poly.type
_entity_poly.pdbx_seq_one_letter_code
_entity_poly.pdbx_strand_id
1 'polypeptide(L)' 'MNEKYREVFLTPEGFRLAQFTATKHHVIRRFLIQVLRVDSAVADEDACAIEHVISSTSVSAMEEYLKGHYDGQ' A
#
# COMPACT_ATOMS: atom_id res chain seq x y z
N MET A 1 -15.55 -7.75 34.87
CA MET A 1 -16.58 -7.28 33.92
C MET A 1 -15.95 -7.39 32.54
N ASN A 2 -16.41 -8.32 31.72
CA ASN A 2 -15.79 -8.65 30.44
C ASN A 2 -16.53 -7.85 29.36
N GLU A 3 -15.99 -6.69 28.97
CA GLU A 3 -16.62 -5.85 27.95
C GLU A 3 -16.48 -6.52 26.59
N LYS A 4 -17.62 -6.85 26.00
CA LYS A 4 -17.80 -7.59 24.75
C LYS A 4 -16.91 -7.01 23.64
N TYR A 5 -16.10 -7.88 23.02
CA TYR A 5 -15.63 -7.69 21.65
C TYR A 5 -16.84 -7.36 20.78
N ARG A 6 -17.01 -6.08 20.45
CA ARG A 6 -17.96 -5.64 19.43
C ARG A 6 -17.26 -5.84 18.10
N GLU A 7 -17.75 -6.79 17.31
CA GLU A 7 -17.30 -6.95 15.94
C GLU A 7 -17.62 -5.66 15.18
N VAL A 8 -16.56 -5.01 14.69
CA VAL A 8 -16.66 -3.83 13.83
C VAL A 8 -16.49 -4.29 12.39
N PHE A 9 -17.51 -4.07 11.58
CA PHE A 9 -17.48 -4.36 10.16
C PHE A 9 -17.31 -3.07 9.39
N LEU A 10 -16.48 -3.10 8.36
CA LEU A 10 -16.40 -1.99 7.41
C LEU A 10 -17.72 -1.89 6.65
N THR A 11 -18.23 -0.67 6.51
CA THR A 11 -19.28 -0.39 5.52
C THR A 11 -18.74 -0.63 4.11
N PRO A 12 -19.58 -0.78 3.08
CA PRO A 12 -19.10 -0.87 1.71
C PRO A 12 -18.18 0.29 1.29
N GLU A 13 -18.43 1.51 1.80
CA GLU A 13 -17.56 2.67 1.61
C GLU A 13 -16.22 2.52 2.34
N GLY A 14 -16.25 2.10 3.61
CA GLY A 14 -15.05 1.84 4.39
C GLY A 14 -14.19 0.74 3.76
N PHE A 15 -14.81 -0.29 3.20
CA PHE A 15 -14.11 -1.35 2.48
C PHE A 15 -13.40 -0.82 1.22
N ARG A 16 -14.08 0.02 0.42
CA ARG A 16 -13.45 0.64 -0.76
C ARG A 16 -12.26 1.51 -0.39
N LEU A 17 -12.38 2.30 0.69
CA LEU A 17 -11.29 3.14 1.18
C LEU A 17 -10.11 2.30 1.70
N ALA A 18 -10.39 1.23 2.45
CA ALA A 18 -9.37 0.31 2.93
C ALA A 18 -8.64 -0.39 1.77
N GLN A 19 -9.37 -0.86 0.77
CA GLN A 19 -8.80 -1.48 -0.43
C GLN A 19 -7.93 -0.49 -1.23
N PHE A 20 -8.37 0.76 -1.35
CA PHE A 20 -7.60 1.80 -2.02
C PHE A 20 -6.28 2.11 -1.29
N THR A 21 -6.33 2.21 0.03
CA THR A 21 -5.17 2.41 0.89
C THR A 21 -4.19 1.23 0.72
N ALA A 22 -4.66 -0.01 0.92
CA ALA A 22 -3.85 -1.21 0.75
C ALA A 22 -3.22 -1.35 -0.65
N THR A 23 -3.93 -0.91 -1.70
CA THR A 23 -3.37 -0.87 -3.07
C THR A 23 -2.18 0.07 -3.15
N LYS A 24 -2.27 1.26 -2.54
CA LYS A 24 -1.15 2.19 -2.48
C LYS A 24 0.04 1.61 -1.73
N HIS A 25 -0.17 1.05 -0.52
CA HIS A 25 0.90 0.37 0.24
C HIS A 25 1.68 -0.58 -0.64
N HIS A 26 0.96 -1.47 -1.33
CA HIS A 26 1.56 -2.52 -2.12
C HIS A 26 2.44 -1.97 -3.26
N VAL A 27 1.94 -0.97 -3.98
CA VAL A 27 2.69 -0.35 -5.08
C VAL A 27 3.93 0.39 -4.57
N ILE A 28 3.80 1.18 -3.51
CA ILE A 28 4.90 1.94 -2.91
C ILE A 28 5.97 0.97 -2.42
N ARG A 29 5.58 -0.02 -1.60
CA ARG A 29 6.48 -1.04 -1.06
C ARG A 29 7.24 -1.77 -2.17
N ARG A 30 6.53 -2.20 -3.23
CA ARG A 30 7.16 -2.86 -4.37
C ARG A 30 8.15 -1.95 -5.08
N PHE A 31 7.80 -0.69 -5.29
CA PHE A 31 8.69 0.27 -5.92
C PHE A 31 9.97 0.50 -5.10
N LEU A 32 9.83 0.70 -3.78
CA LEU A 32 10.97 0.87 -2.86
C LEU A 32 11.91 -0.35 -2.89
N ILE A 33 11.36 -1.56 -2.90
CA ILE A 33 12.17 -2.80 -2.91
C ILE A 33 12.78 -3.07 -4.29
N GLN A 34 11.96 -3.07 -5.34
CA GLN A 34 12.36 -3.58 -6.66
C GLN A 34 13.19 -2.56 -7.44
N VAL A 35 12.85 -1.27 -7.32
CA VAL A 35 13.49 -0.19 -8.06
C VAL A 35 14.59 0.45 -7.23
N LEU A 36 14.28 0.83 -5.99
CA LEU A 36 15.23 1.55 -5.13
C LEU A 36 16.12 0.63 -4.28
N ARG A 37 15.86 -0.69 -4.29
CA ARG A 37 16.63 -1.71 -3.53
C ARG A 37 16.68 -1.42 -2.02
N VAL A 38 15.60 -0.85 -1.49
CA VAL A 38 15.40 -0.64 -0.05
C VAL A 38 15.12 -1.98 0.62
N ASP A 39 15.61 -2.16 1.84
CA ASP A 39 15.32 -3.33 2.66
C ASP A 39 13.81 -3.52 2.83
N SER A 40 13.37 -4.77 2.87
CA SER A 40 11.94 -5.09 2.89
C SER A 40 11.20 -4.62 4.14
N ALA A 41 11.87 -4.52 5.29
CA ALA A 41 11.26 -4.04 6.52
C ALA A 41 11.12 -2.51 6.49
N VAL A 42 12.17 -1.82 6.05
CA VAL A 42 12.16 -0.35 5.87
C VAL A 42 11.12 0.05 4.82
N ALA A 43 11.06 -0.66 3.70
CA ALA A 43 10.09 -0.39 2.65
C ALA A 43 8.64 -0.61 3.08
N ASP A 44 8.39 -1.52 4.03
CA ASP A 44 7.04 -1.74 4.58
C ASP A 44 6.63 -0.60 5.52
N GLU A 45 7.54 -0.18 6.42
CA GLU A 45 7.30 0.95 7.31
C GLU A 45 7.10 2.27 6.53
N ASP A 46 7.96 2.53 5.56
CA ASP A 46 7.87 3.71 4.70
C ASP A 46 6.58 3.69 3.87
N ALA A 47 6.20 2.54 3.28
CA ALA A 47 4.96 2.45 2.51
C ALA A 47 3.72 2.72 3.37
N CYS A 48 3.70 2.25 4.62
CA CYS A 48 2.63 2.50 5.57
C CYS A 48 2.53 3.99 5.95
N ALA A 49 3.67 4.67 6.12
CA ALA A 49 3.67 6.11 6.39
C ALA A 49 3.22 6.93 5.16
N ILE A 50 3.62 6.51 3.96
CA ILE A 50 3.43 7.27 2.72
C ILE A 50 2.01 7.09 2.15
N GLU A 51 1.41 5.90 2.25
CA GLU A 51 0.14 5.56 1.56
C GLU A 51 -1.02 6.52 1.87
N HIS A 52 -1.04 7.07 3.08
CA HIS A 52 -2.09 7.97 3.55
C HIS A 52 -1.98 9.38 2.98
N VAL A 53 -0.79 9.83 2.59
CA VAL A 53 -0.53 11.23 2.18
C VAL A 53 -0.17 11.37 0.72
N ILE A 54 0.34 10.31 0.07
CA ILE A 54 0.75 10.36 -1.32
C ILE A 54 -0.45 10.45 -2.27
N SER A 55 -0.30 11.24 -3.33
CA SER A 55 -1.31 11.37 -4.37
C SER A 55 -1.52 10.04 -5.13
N SER A 56 -2.74 9.78 -5.59
CA SER A 56 -3.02 8.64 -6.47
C SER A 56 -2.21 8.72 -7.76
N THR A 57 -2.01 9.93 -8.31
CA THR A 57 -1.22 10.16 -9.52
C THR A 57 0.21 9.63 -9.39
N SER A 58 0.87 9.90 -8.26
CA SER A 58 2.24 9.41 -8.01
C SER A 58 2.27 7.88 -7.88
N VAL A 59 1.30 7.28 -7.19
CA VAL A 59 1.21 5.82 -7.06
C VAL A 59 0.95 5.17 -8.42
N SER A 60 0.05 5.72 -9.23
CA SER A 60 -0.18 5.23 -10.59
C SER A 60 1.07 5.31 -11.45
N ALA A 61 1.86 6.39 -11.36
CA ALA A 61 3.12 6.48 -12.08
C ALA A 61 4.15 5.41 -11.64
N MET A 62 4.24 5.12 -10.33
CA MET A 62 5.06 4.01 -9.82
C MET A 62 4.56 2.66 -10.35
N GLU A 63 3.25 2.44 -10.37
CA GLU A 63 2.65 1.21 -10.87
C GLU A 63 2.93 1.01 -12.37
N GLU A 64 2.77 2.05 -13.18
CA GLU A 64 3.08 2.00 -14.61
C GLU A 64 4.58 1.76 -14.86
N TYR A 65 5.45 2.35 -14.05
CA TYR A 65 6.88 2.04 -14.10
C TYR A 65 7.14 0.55 -13.83
N LEU A 66 6.53 -0.02 -12.79
CA LEU A 66 6.66 -1.44 -12.45
C LEU A 66 6.09 -2.37 -13.53
N LYS A 67 5.01 -1.99 -14.23
CA LYS A 67 4.46 -2.75 -15.37
C LYS A 67 5.36 -2.69 -16.60
N GLY A 68 5.98 -1.54 -16.87
CA GLY A 68 6.87 -1.37 -18.02
C GLY A 68 8.19 -2.14 -17.88
N HIS A 69 8.61 -2.42 -16.65
CA HIS A 69 9.86 -3.12 -16.33
C HIS A 69 9.56 -4.52 -15.77
N TYR A 70 8.81 -5.35 -16.51
CA TYR A 70 8.64 -6.78 -16.22
C TYR A 70 10.01 -7.49 -16.13
N ASP A 71 10.65 -7.40 -14.97
CA ASP A 71 11.87 -8.13 -14.67
C ASP A 71 11.45 -9.51 -14.14
N GLY A 72 11.27 -10.42 -15.11
CA GLY A 72 11.44 -11.84 -14.87
C GLY A 72 12.89 -12.13 -14.52
N GLN A 73 13.28 -11.81 -13.28
CA GLN A 73 14.45 -12.39 -12.64
C GLN A 73 14.06 -13.65 -11.86
#